data_AF-A0A436BHN5-F1
#
_entry.id   AF-A0A436BHN5-F1
#
_cell.length_a   1.000
_cell.length_b   1.000
_cell.length_c   1.000
_cell.angle_alpha   90.00
_cell.angle_beta   90.00
_cell.angle_gamma   90.00
#
_symmetry.space_group_name_H-M   'P 1'
#
loop_
_entity.id
_entity.type
_entity.pdbx_description
1 polymer ?
#
loop_
_entity_poly.entity_id
_entity_poly.type
_entity_poly.pdbx_seq_one_letter_code
_entity_poly.pdbx_strand_id
1 'polypeptide(L)'
;FYGFELVIGIYSVANVAPVMTAAISASLTAEMFGGVPFPLELSGLPALTASQYVPFLLLGLLGGAASIAIMHLVTLIERGFARLSIDASLRPVIGGVIVGLLGLITPQVLSSGHGALHREFSMNYGLAVVASVFVLKLAASAVSL
;
A
#
# COMPACT_ATOMS: atom_id res chain seq x y z
N PHE A 1 9.59 13.98 0.74
CA PHE A 1 10.71 13.12 1.17
C PHE A 1 10.97 11.96 0.21
N TYR A 2 9.98 11.11 -0.07
CA TYR A 2 10.10 9.99 -1.03
C TYR A 2 10.87 10.33 -2.33
N GLY A 3 10.53 11.43 -3.01
CA GLY A 3 11.22 11.84 -4.25
C GLY A 3 12.72 12.12 -4.07
N PHE A 4 13.16 12.61 -2.91
CA PHE A 4 14.58 12.83 -2.63
C PHE A 4 15.32 11.51 -2.36
N GLU A 5 14.70 10.65 -1.57
CA GLU A 5 15.32 9.42 -1.06
C GLU A 5 15.37 8.32 -2.12
N LEU A 6 14.26 8.10 -2.83
CA LEU A 6 14.11 6.97 -3.74
C LEU A 6 14.34 7.32 -5.21
N VAL A 7 13.95 8.53 -5.65
CA VAL A 7 14.06 8.92 -7.07
C VAL A 7 15.38 9.64 -7.35
N ILE A 8 15.73 10.65 -6.56
CA ILE A 8 16.95 11.43 -6.74
C ILE A 8 18.16 10.73 -6.10
N GLY A 9 17.96 10.05 -4.98
CA GLY A 9 19.02 9.32 -4.25
C GLY A 9 20.08 10.23 -3.61
N ILE A 10 19.86 11.55 -3.55
CA ILE A 10 20.81 12.53 -3.03
C ILE A 10 20.08 13.60 -2.22
N TYR A 11 20.54 13.80 -0.98
CA TYR A 11 20.09 14.90 -0.11
C TYR A 11 20.90 16.16 -0.38
N SER A 12 20.58 16.88 -1.46
CA SER A 12 21.18 18.19 -1.77
C SER A 12 20.19 19.31 -1.47
N VAL A 13 20.64 20.35 -0.75
CA VAL A 13 19.87 21.57 -0.45
C VAL A 13 19.36 22.24 -1.74
N ALA A 14 20.13 22.15 -2.83
CA ALA A 14 19.75 22.72 -4.13
C ALA A 14 18.50 22.06 -4.73
N ASN A 15 18.27 20.77 -4.46
CA ASN A 15 17.11 20.05 -4.97
C ASN A 15 15.87 20.25 -4.09
N VAL A 16 16.04 20.72 -2.85
CA VAL A 16 14.95 20.85 -1.88
C VAL A 16 13.87 21.81 -2.38
N ALA A 17 14.28 23.02 -2.75
CA ALA A 17 13.36 24.07 -3.19
C ALA A 17 12.47 23.68 -4.40
N PRO A 18 13.01 23.15 -5.52
CA PRO A 18 12.18 22.81 -6.68
C PRO A 18 11.24 21.63 -6.40
N VAL A 19 11.68 20.57 -5.73
CA VAL A 19 10.85 19.40 -5.43
C VAL A 19 9.76 19.72 -4.41
N MET A 20 10.06 20.55 -3.40
CA MET A 20 9.05 21.03 -2.45
C MET A 20 8.00 21.90 -3.13
N THR A 21 8.43 22.83 -3.99
CA THR A 21 7.50 23.67 -4.77
C THR A 21 6.59 22.81 -5.63
N ALA A 22 7.14 21.84 -6.37
CA ALA A 22 6.35 20.91 -7.18
C ALA A 22 5.35 20.09 -6.35
N ALA A 23 5.76 19.57 -5.20
CA ALA A 23 4.89 18.80 -4.31
C ALA A 23 3.73 19.65 -3.75
N ILE A 24 4.00 20.90 -3.35
CA ILE A 24 2.98 21.84 -2.87
C ILE A 24 2.01 22.20 -4.00
N SER A 25 2.53 22.56 -5.19
CA SER A 25 1.70 22.87 -6.35
C SER A 25 0.80 21.70 -6.74
N ALA A 26 1.33 20.47 -6.75
CA ALA A 26 0.56 19.26 -7.02
C ALA A 26 -0.53 19.03 -5.96
N SER A 27 -0.21 19.20 -4.67
CA SER A 27 -1.16 19.05 -3.57
C SER A 27 -2.32 20.06 -3.66
N LEU A 28 -2.01 21.33 -3.87
CA LEU A 28 -3.03 22.39 -3.99
C LEU A 28 -3.89 22.19 -5.24
N THR A 29 -3.28 21.76 -6.34
CA THR A 29 -4.03 21.43 -7.56
C THR A 29 -4.97 20.26 -7.31
N ALA A 30 -4.50 19.18 -6.68
CA ALA A 30 -5.34 18.03 -6.35
C ALA A 30 -6.51 18.44 -5.44
N GLU A 31 -6.26 19.27 -4.42
CA GLU A 31 -7.29 19.80 -3.53
C GLU A 31 -8.34 20.63 -4.29
N MET A 32 -7.91 21.50 -5.22
CA MET A 32 -8.80 22.29 -6.06
C MET A 32 -9.74 21.42 -6.92
N PHE A 33 -9.27 20.23 -7.36
CA PHE A 33 -10.07 19.27 -8.09
C PHE A 33 -10.87 18.29 -7.19
N GLY A 34 -10.94 18.55 -5.89
CA GLY A 34 -11.69 17.71 -4.94
C GLY A 34 -10.94 16.45 -4.48
N GLY A 35 -9.63 16.38 -4.73
CA GLY A 35 -8.73 15.41 -4.13
C GLY A 35 -8.59 15.70 -2.64
N VAL A 36 -9.52 15.18 -1.83
CA VAL A 36 -9.45 15.32 -0.39
C VAL A 36 -8.29 14.45 0.11
N PRO A 37 -7.36 15.00 0.92
CA PRO A 37 -6.49 14.17 1.74
C PRO A 37 -7.37 13.15 2.49
N PHE A 38 -6.85 11.97 2.80
CA PHE A 38 -7.52 11.03 3.69
C PHE A 38 -6.97 11.25 5.11
N PRO A 39 -7.43 12.27 5.87
CA PRO A 39 -6.95 12.48 7.22
C PRO A 39 -7.50 11.36 8.11
N LEU A 40 -6.63 10.43 8.47
CA LEU A 40 -6.86 9.56 9.62
C LEU A 40 -6.58 10.39 10.88
N GLU A 41 -7.61 11.08 11.38
CA GLU A 41 -7.51 11.79 12.65
C GLU A 41 -7.63 10.81 13.83
N LEU A 42 -6.49 10.32 14.29
CA LEU A 42 -6.40 9.52 15.51
C LEU A 42 -6.35 10.46 16.73
N SER A 43 -7.51 10.93 17.17
CA SER A 43 -7.64 11.75 18.38
C SER A 43 -7.54 10.90 19.65
N GLY A 44 -6.79 11.38 20.65
CA GLY A 44 -6.79 10.79 22.01
C GLY A 44 -5.81 9.64 22.24
N LEU A 45 -4.70 9.56 21.50
CA LEU A 45 -3.66 8.57 21.78
C LEU A 45 -3.02 8.79 23.16
N PRO A 46 -2.88 7.75 23.99
CA PRO A 46 -2.22 7.86 25.30
C PRO A 46 -0.74 8.21 25.13
N ALA A 47 -0.17 8.86 26.15
CA ALA A 47 1.25 9.19 26.15
C ALA A 47 2.12 7.91 26.04
N LEU A 48 3.14 7.98 25.18
CA LEU A 48 4.07 6.87 24.97
C LEU A 48 4.84 6.57 26.26
N THR A 49 4.79 5.31 26.68
CA THR A 49 5.56 4.80 27.82
C THR A 49 6.77 4.00 27.36
N ALA A 50 7.82 3.94 28.18
CA ALA A 50 9.05 3.21 27.85
C ALA A 50 8.79 1.72 27.51
N SER A 51 7.76 1.12 28.12
CA SER A 51 7.37 -0.27 27.87
C SER A 51 6.83 -0.52 26.46
N GLN A 52 6.34 0.50 25.76
CA GLN A 52 5.75 0.39 24.43
C GLN A 52 6.78 0.40 23.30
N TYR A 53 8.03 0.78 23.56
CA TYR A 53 9.08 0.75 22.53
C TYR A 53 9.38 -0.67 22.04
N VAL A 54 9.39 -1.65 22.95
CA VAL A 54 9.66 -3.06 22.61
C VAL A 54 8.63 -3.61 21.62
N PRO A 55 7.30 -3.53 21.86
CA PRO A 55 6.32 -4.00 20.89
C PRO A 55 6.38 -3.22 19.57
N PHE A 56 6.68 -1.91 19.56
CA PHE A 56 6.85 -1.17 18.30
C PHE A 56 8.09 -1.60 17.52
N LEU A 57 9.19 -1.90 18.17
CA LEU A 57 10.39 -2.47 17.52
C LEU A 57 10.07 -3.83 16.90
N LEU A 58 9.36 -4.69 17.63
CA LEU A 58 8.92 -5.99 17.10
C LEU A 58 7.99 -5.82 15.90
N LEU A 59 7.04 -4.89 15.96
CA LEU A 59 6.16 -4.58 14.83
C LEU A 59 6.95 -4.06 13.62
N GLY A 60 7.96 -3.21 13.84
CA GLY A 60 8.86 -2.76 12.78
C GLY A 60 9.64 -3.90 12.14
N LEU A 61 10.18 -4.83 12.95
CA LEU A 61 10.89 -6.02 12.47
C LEU A 61 9.96 -6.94 11.66
N LEU A 62 8.77 -7.21 12.18
CA LEU A 62 7.76 -8.02 11.49
C LEU A 62 7.29 -7.36 10.20
N GLY A 63 7.09 -6.04 10.21
CA GLY A 63 6.74 -5.26 9.02
C GLY A 63 7.84 -5.28 7.97
N GLY A 64 9.11 -5.16 8.37
CA GLY A 64 10.26 -5.31 7.49
C GLY A 64 10.36 -6.70 6.87
N ALA A 65 10.24 -7.75 7.69
CA ALA A 65 10.24 -9.14 7.21
C ALA A 65 9.07 -9.41 6.25
N ALA A 66 7.86 -8.93 6.57
CA ALA A 66 6.70 -9.03 5.70
C ALA A 66 6.93 -8.29 4.38
N SER A 67 7.55 -7.11 4.41
CA SER A 67 7.87 -6.34 3.20
C SER A 67 8.81 -7.11 2.26
N ILE A 68 9.84 -7.75 2.79
CA ILE A 68 10.74 -8.61 2.01
C ILE A 68 9.98 -9.79 1.41
N ALA A 69 9.13 -10.46 2.21
CA ALA A 69 8.31 -11.56 1.71
C ALA A 69 7.39 -11.12 0.56
N ILE A 70 6.81 -9.92 0.65
CA ILE A 70 5.98 -9.34 -0.41
C ILE A 70 6.81 -9.06 -1.68
N MET A 71 8.01 -8.47 -1.55
CA MET A 71 8.91 -8.26 -2.70
C MET A 71 9.21 -9.56 -3.43
N HIS A 72 9.54 -10.63 -2.68
CA HIS A 72 9.77 -11.95 -3.25
C HIS A 72 8.51 -12.54 -3.89
N LEU A 73 7.33 -12.37 -3.28
CA LEU A 73 6.05 -12.85 -3.81
C LEU A 73 5.75 -12.23 -5.17
N VAL A 74 5.89 -10.91 -5.30
CA VAL A 74 5.68 -10.19 -6.56
C VAL A 74 6.62 -10.74 -7.63
N THR A 75 7.91 -10.84 -7.33
CA THR A 75 8.89 -11.40 -8.28
C THR A 75 8.59 -12.85 -8.68
N LEU A 76 8.07 -13.67 -7.77
CA LEU A 76 7.66 -15.05 -8.08
C LEU A 76 6.46 -15.08 -9.03
N ILE A 77 5.47 -14.21 -8.81
CA ILE A 77 4.29 -14.09 -9.68
C ILE A 77 4.70 -13.60 -11.06
N GLU A 78 5.50 -12.53 -11.15
CA GLU A 78 6.06 -12.03 -12.41
C GLU A 78 6.79 -13.13 -13.19
N ARG A 79 7.64 -13.91 -12.53
CA ARG A 79 8.34 -15.06 -13.13
C ARG A 79 7.38 -16.16 -13.56
N GLY A 80 6.31 -16.40 -12.80
CA GLY A 80 5.24 -17.34 -13.15
C GLY A 80 4.53 -16.94 -14.44
N PHE A 81 4.11 -15.67 -14.54
CA PHE A 81 3.51 -15.11 -15.75
C PHE A 81 4.49 -15.07 -16.94
N ALA A 82 5.77 -14.80 -16.70
CA ALA A 82 6.78 -14.80 -17.74
C ALA A 82 7.05 -16.19 -18.32
N ARG A 83 6.95 -17.25 -17.50
CA ARG A 83 7.06 -18.65 -17.93
C ARG A 83 5.84 -19.15 -18.69
N LEU A 84 4.70 -18.45 -18.57
CA LEU A 84 3.50 -18.79 -19.31
C LEU A 84 3.73 -18.42 -20.77
N SER A 85 3.70 -19.43 -21.66
CA SER A 85 3.87 -19.31 -23.11
C SER A 85 2.69 -18.64 -23.81
N ILE A 86 2.12 -17.61 -23.18
CA ILE A 86 0.96 -16.85 -23.65
C ILE A 86 1.44 -15.47 -24.13
N ASP A 87 0.81 -14.98 -25.19
CA ASP A 87 1.04 -13.65 -25.75
C ASP A 87 0.96 -12.56 -24.66
N ALA A 88 1.87 -11.60 -24.71
CA ALA A 88 2.04 -10.57 -23.70
C ALA A 88 0.75 -9.77 -23.47
N SER A 89 -0.06 -9.60 -24.51
CA SER A 89 -1.35 -8.88 -24.49
C SER A 89 -2.45 -9.62 -23.70
N LEU A 90 -2.35 -10.94 -23.52
CA LEU A 90 -3.35 -11.74 -22.80
C LEU A 90 -3.05 -11.85 -21.29
N ARG A 91 -1.81 -11.55 -20.87
CA ARG A 91 -1.41 -11.61 -19.46
C ARG A 91 -2.24 -10.68 -18.55
N PRO A 92 -2.53 -9.42 -18.94
CA PRO A 92 -3.39 -8.53 -18.14
C PRO A 92 -4.83 -9.03 -18.04
N VAL A 93 -5.34 -9.73 -19.06
CA VAL A 93 -6.70 -10.29 -19.03
C VAL A 93 -6.79 -11.38 -17.98
N ILE A 94 -5.80 -12.27 -17.91
CA ILE A 94 -5.73 -13.33 -16.90
C ILE A 94 -5.62 -12.72 -15.49
N GLY A 95 -4.74 -11.73 -15.31
CA GLY A 95 -4.61 -11.01 -14.04
C GLY A 95 -5.93 -10.35 -13.61
N GLY A 96 -6.61 -9.67 -14.54
CA GLY A 96 -7.90 -9.04 -14.30
C GLY A 96 -9.02 -10.02 -13.91
N VAL A 97 -9.06 -11.21 -14.55
CA VAL A 97 -10.00 -12.28 -14.17
C VAL A 97 -9.73 -12.77 -12.75
N ILE A 98 -8.46 -13.02 -12.41
CA ILE A 98 -8.08 -13.47 -11.06
C ILE A 98 -8.45 -12.41 -10.01
N VAL A 99 -8.10 -11.14 -10.24
CA VAL A 99 -8.45 -10.04 -9.34
C VAL A 99 -9.97 -9.87 -9.23
N GLY A 100 -10.70 -10.02 -10.34
CA GLY A 100 -12.16 -10.02 -10.35
C GLY A 100 -12.78 -11.12 -9.49
N LEU A 101 -12.27 -12.35 -9.62
CA LEU A 101 -12.70 -13.48 -8.78
C LEU A 101 -12.40 -13.25 -7.30
N LEU A 102 -11.24 -12.69 -6.95
CA LEU A 102 -10.92 -12.31 -5.58
C LEU A 102 -11.86 -11.21 -5.05
N GLY A 103 -12.27 -10.28 -5.91
CA GLY A 103 -13.26 -9.25 -5.60
C GLY A 103 -14.65 -9.81 -5.29
N LEU A 104 -15.04 -10.96 -5.86
CA LEU A 104 -16.30 -11.64 -5.55
C LEU A 104 -16.30 -12.25 -4.14
N ILE A 105 -15.14 -12.69 -3.64
CA ILE A 105 -15.01 -13.20 -2.27
C ILE A 105 -15.19 -12.06 -1.28
N THR A 106 -14.48 -10.95 -1.49
CA THR A 106 -14.63 -9.76 -0.65
C THR A 106 -14.37 -8.50 -1.47
N PRO A 107 -15.33 -7.57 -1.55
CA PRO A 107 -15.18 -6.36 -2.37
C PRO A 107 -14.10 -5.39 -1.83
N GLN A 108 -13.64 -5.57 -0.60
CA GLN A 108 -12.55 -4.77 0.01
C GLN A 108 -11.18 -5.00 -0.63
N VAL A 109 -11.03 -6.10 -1.38
CA VAL A 109 -9.82 -6.41 -2.14
C VAL A 109 -9.61 -5.39 -3.27
N LEU A 110 -10.72 -4.94 -3.87
CA LEU A 110 -10.73 -3.97 -4.97
C LEU A 110 -10.41 -2.54 -4.47
N SER A 111 -9.98 -1.66 -5.39
CA SER A 111 -9.62 -0.26 -5.13
C SER A 111 -8.36 -0.07 -4.25
N SER A 112 -7.97 1.19 -4.05
CA SER A 112 -6.74 1.64 -3.36
C SER A 112 -6.71 1.36 -1.84
N GLY A 113 -7.71 0.68 -1.28
CA GLY A 113 -7.74 0.25 0.13
C GLY A 113 -8.31 1.27 1.13
N HIS A 114 -8.50 2.52 0.73
CA HIS A 114 -9.04 3.59 1.58
C HIS A 114 -10.43 3.26 2.17
N GLY A 115 -11.30 2.63 1.37
CA GLY A 115 -12.62 2.18 1.82
C GLY A 115 -12.60 0.96 2.76
N ALA A 116 -11.52 0.19 2.77
CA ALA A 116 -11.31 -0.90 3.72
C ALA A 116 -10.88 -0.34 5.08
N LEU A 117 -9.90 0.59 5.08
CA LEU A 117 -9.43 1.25 6.31
C LEU A 117 -10.55 2.01 7.03
N HIS A 118 -11.35 2.83 6.33
CA HIS A 118 -12.45 3.56 6.98
C HIS A 118 -13.49 2.64 7.62
N ARG A 119 -13.82 1.52 6.96
CA ARG A 119 -14.77 0.52 7.50
C ARG A 119 -14.17 -0.31 8.63
N GLU A 120 -12.89 -0.64 8.55
CA GLU A 120 -12.20 -1.42 9.58
C GLU A 120 -12.11 -0.67 10.91
N PHE A 121 -11.78 0.62 10.87
CA PHE A 121 -11.79 1.49 12.05
C PHE A 121 -13.20 1.76 12.59
N SER A 122 -14.23 1.84 11.74
CA SER A 122 -15.60 2.17 12.18
C SER A 122 -16.35 0.99 12.83
N MET A 123 -15.99 -0.24 12.49
CA MET A 123 -16.75 -1.45 12.88
C MET A 123 -16.02 -2.37 13.86
N ASN A 124 -14.83 -2.00 14.36
CA ASN A 124 -14.02 -2.84 15.27
C ASN A 124 -13.90 -4.29 14.78
N TYR A 125 -13.56 -4.49 13.51
CA TYR A 125 -13.40 -5.83 12.98
C TYR A 125 -12.29 -6.59 13.73
N GLY A 126 -12.54 -7.87 14.01
CA GLY A 126 -11.55 -8.72 14.68
C GLY A 126 -10.27 -8.87 13.83
N LEU A 127 -9.14 -9.06 14.50
CA LEU A 127 -7.81 -9.21 13.89
C LEU A 127 -7.79 -10.24 12.73
N ALA A 128 -8.58 -11.30 12.84
CA ALA A 128 -8.71 -12.33 11.80
C ALA A 128 -9.27 -11.79 10.48
N VAL A 129 -10.24 -10.86 10.53
CA VAL A 129 -10.83 -10.25 9.32
C VAL A 129 -9.79 -9.35 8.65
N VAL A 130 -9.13 -8.48 9.41
CA VAL A 130 -8.07 -7.59 8.90
C VAL A 130 -6.94 -8.42 8.27
N ALA A 131 -6.50 -9.49 8.93
CA ALA A 131 -5.48 -10.38 8.40
C ALA A 131 -5.92 -11.07 7.09
N SER A 132 -7.18 -11.52 7.01
CA SER A 132 -7.71 -12.14 5.78
C SER A 132 -7.79 -11.14 4.62
N VAL A 133 -8.24 -9.91 4.89
CA VAL A 133 -8.32 -8.83 3.89
C VAL A 133 -6.92 -8.44 3.43
N PHE A 134 -5.96 -8.33 4.35
CA PHE A 134 -4.57 -8.08 4.03
C PHE A 134 -4.00 -9.13 3.07
N VAL A 135 -4.17 -10.42 3.38
CA VAL A 135 -3.67 -11.51 2.52
C VAL A 135 -4.32 -11.49 1.14
N LEU A 136 -5.65 -11.32 1.07
CA LEU A 136 -6.36 -11.26 -0.21
C LEU A 136 -5.94 -10.04 -1.04
N LYS A 137 -5.71 -8.89 -0.39
CA LYS A 137 -5.27 -7.66 -1.06
C LYS A 137 -3.84 -7.76 -1.57
N LEU A 138 -2.94 -8.41 -0.81
CA LEU A 138 -1.59 -8.71 -1.27
C LEU A 138 -1.61 -9.62 -2.51
N ALA A 139 -2.42 -10.67 -2.48
CA ALA A 139 -2.55 -11.58 -3.63
C ALA A 139 -3.08 -10.84 -4.87
N ALA A 140 -4.13 -10.03 -4.72
CA ALA A 140 -4.67 -9.24 -5.82
C ALA A 140 -3.66 -8.21 -6.35
N SER A 141 -2.94 -7.51 -5.47
CA SER A 141 -1.94 -6.53 -5.86
C SER A 141 -0.78 -7.19 -6.61
N ALA A 142 -0.31 -8.34 -6.15
CA ALA A 142 0.84 -9.01 -6.76
C ALA A 142 0.50 -9.66 -8.11
N VAL A 143 -0.77 -10.00 -8.35
CA VAL A 143 -1.25 -10.51 -9.66
C VAL A 143 -1.59 -9.38 -10.63
N SER A 144 -1.92 -8.19 -10.12
CA SER A 144 -2.25 -7.03 -10.95
C SER A 144 -1.03 -6.24 -11.44
N LEU A 145 0.13 -6.40 -10.81
CA LEU A 145 1.41 -5.81 -11.19
C LEU A 145 2.08 -6.66 -12.28
#